data_AF-A0A257L9X6-F1
#
_entry.id   AF-A0A257L9X6-F1
#
_cell.length_a   1.000
_cell.length_b   1.000
_cell.length_c   1.000
_cell.angle_alpha   90.00
_cell.angle_beta   90.00
_cell.angle_gamma   90.00
#
_symmetry.space_group_name_H-M   'P 1'
#
loop_
_entity.id
_entity.type
_entity.pdbx_description
1 polymer ?
#
loop_
_entity_poly.entity_id
_entity_poly.type
_entity_poly.pdbx_seq_one_letter_code
_entity_poly.pdbx_strand_id
1 'polypeptide(L)' 'MSKEKISAKKVDNTEKDFVFGKENYTLMIVGIAVIFAGFALMVGTEDIFDFRKLTLAPIVVLIGFVIEIVAIMRKSKD' A
#
# COMPACT_ATOMS: atom_id res chain seq x y z
N MET A 1 56.90 5.73 8.45
CA MET A 1 55.76 5.50 9.36
C MET A 1 54.86 6.74 9.39
N SER A 2 54.07 6.95 8.34
CA SER A 2 52.95 7.89 8.39
C SER A 2 51.74 7.09 8.83
N LYS A 3 51.21 7.41 10.02
CA LYS A 3 49.99 6.83 10.54
C LYS A 3 48.87 7.12 9.54
N GLU A 4 48.43 6.08 8.83
CA GLU A 4 47.12 6.07 8.17
C GLU A 4 46.09 6.43 9.24
N LYS A 5 45.60 7.67 9.18
CA LYS A 5 44.37 8.03 9.85
C LYS A 5 43.28 7.23 9.16
N ILE A 6 42.94 6.09 9.74
CA ILE A 6 41.70 5.37 9.47
C ILE A 6 40.59 6.37 9.79
N SER A 7 40.19 7.10 8.74
CA SER A 7 39.04 7.97 8.74
C SER A 7 37.86 7.09 9.10
N ALA A 8 37.33 7.28 10.30
CA ALA A 8 36.12 6.64 10.75
C ALA A 8 35.08 6.85 9.66
N LYS A 9 34.79 5.77 8.92
CA LYS A 9 33.71 5.70 7.93
C LYS A 9 32.46 6.13 8.68
N LYS A 10 32.02 7.37 8.46
CA LYS A 10 30.68 7.80 8.83
C LYS A 10 29.77 6.73 8.25
N VAL A 11 29.10 6.00 9.14
CA VAL A 11 27.97 5.16 8.75
C VAL A 11 26.97 6.18 8.24
N ASP A 12 26.99 6.35 6.92
CA ASP A 12 26.00 7.14 6.22
C ASP A 12 24.67 6.55 6.67
N ASN A 13 23.88 7.33 7.41
CA ASN A 13 22.49 6.99 7.63
C ASN A 13 21.93 7.00 6.22
N THR A 14 21.87 5.82 5.60
CA THR A 14 21.22 5.63 4.31
C THR A 14 19.79 6.05 4.57
N GLU A 15 19.50 7.32 4.31
CA GLU A 15 18.15 7.83 4.26
C GLU A 15 17.49 6.90 3.26
N LYS A 16 16.65 6.02 3.78
CA LYS A 16 15.87 5.12 2.95
C LYS A 16 15.02 6.06 2.13
N ASP A 17 15.42 6.24 0.88
CA ASP A 17 14.74 7.10 -0.07
C ASP A 17 13.44 6.37 -0.44
N PHE A 18 12.46 6.51 0.44
CA PHE A 18 11.16 5.89 0.27
C PHE A 18 10.50 6.60 -0.90
N VAL A 19 10.15 5.83 -1.94
CA VAL A 19 9.47 6.35 -3.15
C VAL A 19 8.17 7.11 -2.80
N PHE A 20 7.56 6.73 -1.68
CA PHE A 20 6.36 7.35 -1.14
C PHE A 20 6.56 7.67 0.35
N GLY A 21 5.94 8.75 0.83
CA GLY A 21 5.94 9.07 2.25
C GLY A 21 5.11 8.09 3.08
N LYS A 22 5.29 8.15 4.40
CA LYS A 22 4.66 7.21 5.36
C LYS A 22 3.14 7.23 5.27
N GLU A 23 2.54 8.39 5.03
CA GLU A 23 1.09 8.54 4.92
C GLU A 23 0.55 7.78 3.71
N ASN A 24 1.21 7.88 2.55
CA ASN A 24 0.81 7.15 1.35
C ASN A 24 0.94 5.64 1.52
N TYR A 25 2.01 5.19 2.19
CA TYR A 25 2.21 3.78 2.47
C TYR A 25 1.08 3.23 3.35
N THR A 26 0.61 4.03 4.31
CA THR A 26 -0.55 3.70 5.15
C THR A 26 -1.82 3.61 4.31
N LEU A 27 -2.05 4.56 3.40
CA LEU A 27 -3.20 4.53 2.48
C LEU A 27 -3.17 3.31 1.55
N MET A 28 -1.99 2.89 1.10
CA MET A 28 -1.80 1.68 0.28
C MET A 28 -2.15 0.41 1.07
N ILE A 29 -1.75 0.31 2.34
CA ILE A 29 -2.14 -0.83 3.17
C ILE A 29 -3.67 -0.86 3.36
N VAL A 30 -4.29 0.30 3.56
CA VAL A 30 -5.75 0.41 3.68
C VAL A 30 -6.44 0.02 2.37
N GLY A 31 -5.97 0.50 1.21
CA GLY A 31 -6.53 0.15 -0.10
C GLY A 31 -6.48 -1.35 -0.37
N ILE A 32 -5.32 -1.97 -0.14
CA ILE A 32 -5.15 -3.43 -0.20
C ILE A 32 -6.15 -4.14 0.72
N ALA A 33 -6.31 -3.70 1.97
CA ALA A 33 -7.26 -4.31 2.90
C ALA A 33 -8.72 -4.22 2.41
N VAL A 34 -9.10 -3.11 1.79
CA VAL A 34 -10.43 -2.93 1.19
C VAL A 34 -10.62 -3.85 -0.02
N ILE A 35 -9.61 -3.99 -0.88
CA ILE A 35 -9.64 -4.93 -2.01
C ILE A 35 -9.83 -6.36 -1.50
N PHE A 36 -9.05 -6.77 -0.48
CA PHE A 36 -9.20 -8.09 0.13
C PHE A 36 -10.60 -8.28 0.74
N ALA A 37 -11.16 -7.27 1.40
CA ALA A 37 -12.52 -7.33 1.92
C ALA A 37 -13.56 -7.49 0.79
N GLY A 38 -13.38 -6.80 -0.33
CA GLY A 38 -14.23 -6.93 -1.52
C GLY A 38 -14.20 -8.35 -2.11
N PHE A 39 -13.02 -8.95 -2.23
CA PHE A 39 -12.90 -10.35 -2.65
C PHE A 39 -13.43 -11.33 -1.60
N ALA A 40 -13.23 -11.05 -0.31
CA ALA A 40 -13.78 -11.87 0.76
C ALA A 40 -15.31 -11.88 0.75
N LEU A 41 -15.97 -10.78 0.35
CA LEU A 41 -17.42 -10.73 0.16
C LEU A 41 -17.91 -11.64 -0.99
N MET A 42 -17.05 -11.98 -1.95
CA MET A 42 -17.37 -12.97 -3.00
C MET A 42 -17.29 -14.40 -2.49
N VAL A 43 -16.49 -14.65 -1.45
CA VAL A 43 -16.30 -16.00 -0.88
C VAL A 43 -17.59 -16.46 -0.18
N GLY A 44 -18.07 -17.64 -0.55
CA GLY A 44 -19.21 -18.28 0.08
C GLY A 44 -19.93 -19.21 -0.90
N THR A 45 -20.57 -20.25 -0.39
CA THR A 45 -21.25 -21.30 -1.18
C THR A 45 -22.71 -20.98 -1.49
N GLU A 46 -23.29 -19.98 -0.83
CA GLU A 46 -24.64 -19.47 -1.10
C GLU A 46 -24.75 -18.90 -2.52
N ASP A 47 -25.96 -18.88 -3.08
CA ASP A 47 -26.28 -18.47 -4.46
C ASP A 47 -25.38 -17.38 -5.05
N ILE A 48 -24.79 -17.67 -6.21
CA ILE A 48 -23.92 -16.75 -6.95
C ILE A 48 -24.68 -15.49 -7.42
N PHE A 49 -26.00 -15.59 -7.54
CA PHE A 49 -26.90 -14.49 -7.91
C PHE A 49 -27.30 -13.60 -6.73
N ASP A 50 -26.75 -13.81 -5.54
CA ASP A 50 -26.93 -12.90 -4.42
C ASP A 50 -26.38 -11.49 -4.78
N PHE A 51 -27.22 -10.48 -4.59
CA PHE A 51 -26.90 -9.06 -4.83
C PHE A 51 -25.58 -8.64 -4.16
N ARG A 52 -25.28 -9.23 -2.99
CA ARG A 52 -24.02 -8.98 -2.28
C ARG A 52 -22.79 -9.38 -3.10
N LYS A 53 -22.83 -10.50 -3.81
CA LYS A 53 -21.70 -11.00 -4.61
C LYS A 53 -21.66 -10.39 -6.00
N LEU A 54 -22.84 -10.21 -6.61
CA LEU A 54 -22.95 -9.69 -7.98
C LEU A 54 -22.67 -8.18 -8.08
N THR A 55 -23.08 -7.40 -7.08
CA THR A 55 -23.06 -5.94 -7.15
C THR A 55 -22.19 -5.33 -6.05
N LEU A 56 -22.41 -5.70 -4.79
CA LEU A 56 -21.71 -5.06 -3.67
C LEU A 56 -20.22 -5.38 -3.69
N ALA A 57 -19.84 -6.65 -3.87
CA ALA A 57 -18.45 -7.07 -3.85
C ALA A 57 -17.61 -6.41 -4.97
N PRO A 58 -18.02 -6.39 -6.25
CA PRO A 58 -17.29 -5.66 -7.30
C PRO A 58 -17.16 -4.16 -7.01
N ILE A 59 -18.20 -3.52 -6.47
CA ILE A 59 -18.15 -2.10 -6.10
C ILE A 59 -17.10 -1.86 -5.01
N VAL A 60 -17.05 -2.71 -3.98
CA VAL A 60 -16.04 -2.59 -2.90
C VAL A 60 -14.63 -2.77 -3.45
N VAL A 61 -14.41 -3.73 -4.36
CA VAL A 61 -13.10 -3.92 -5.02
C VAL A 61 -12.72 -2.68 -5.83
N LEU A 62 -13.64 -2.10 -6.60
CA LEU A 62 -13.40 -0.87 -7.37
C LEU A 62 -13.05 0.32 -6.47
N ILE A 63 -13.73 0.47 -5.34
CA ILE A 63 -13.41 1.50 -4.34
C ILE A 63 -11.99 1.29 -3.80
N GLY A 64 -11.61 0.05 -3.50
CA GLY A 64 -10.25 -0.31 -3.10
C GLY A 64 -9.20 0.11 -4.14
N PHE A 65 -9.45 -0.15 -5.42
CA PHE A 65 -8.56 0.30 -6.50
C PHE A 65 -8.49 1.83 -6.62
N VAL A 66 -9.59 2.56 -6.43
CA VAL A 66 -9.55 4.03 -6.40
C VAL A 66 -8.68 4.54 -5.26
N ILE A 67 -8.78 3.93 -4.07
CA ILE A 67 -7.92 4.26 -2.93
C ILE A 67 -6.45 4.01 -3.26
N GLU A 68 -6.11 2.87 -3.88
CA GLU A 68 -4.74 2.58 -4.34
C GLU A 68 -4.22 3.62 -5.34
N ILE A 69 -5.03 3.96 -6.35
CA ILE A 69 -4.67 4.97 -7.34
C ILE A 69 -4.38 6.31 -6.64
N VAL A 70 -5.24 6.73 -5.70
CA VAL A 70 -5.03 7.95 -4.92
C VAL A 70 -3.79 7.85 -4.04
N ALA A 71 -3.53 6.70 -3.39
CA ALA A 71 -2.36 6.49 -2.53
C ALA A 71 -1.05 6.60 -3.32
N ILE A 72 -1.01 6.06 -4.53
CA ILE A 72 0.15 6.10 -5.44
C ILE A 72 0.31 7.50 -6.06
N MET A 73 -0.79 8.10 -6.54
CA MET A 73 -0.76 9.40 -7.19
C MET A 73 -0.51 10.55 -6.22
N ARG A 74 -0.90 10.40 -4.95
CA ARG A 74 -0.61 11.41 -3.92
C ARG A 74 0.89 11.50 -3.81
N LYS A 75 1.49 12.56 -4.36
CA LYS A 75 2.92 12.78 -4.17
C LYS A 75 3.10 13.21 -2.72
N SER A 76 3.74 12.36 -1.89
CA SER A 76 4.04 12.77 -0.52
C SER A 76 4.92 14.00 -0.59
N LYS A 77 4.47 15.07 0.06
CA LYS A 77 5.24 16.30 0.21
C LYS A 77 5.99 16.16 1.53
N ASP A 78 6.93 15.22 1.55
CA ASP A 78 7.99 15.17 2.55
C ASP A 78 9.24 15.81 1.93
#